data_AF-A0A486XH02-F1
#
_entry.id   AF-A0A486XH02-F1
#
_cell.length_a   1.000
_cell.length_b   1.000
_cell.length_c   1.000
_cell.angle_alpha   90.00
_cell.angle_beta   90.00
_cell.angle_gamma   90.00
#
_symmetry.space_group_name_H-M   'P 1'
#
loop_
_entity.id
_entity.type
_entity.pdbx_description
1 polymer ?
#
loop_
_entity_poly.entity_id
_entity_poly.type
_entity_poly.pdbx_seq_one_letter_code
_entity_poly.pdbx_strand_id
1 'polypeptide(L)' 'MTPTEIKNKFDSIADSVMILGRELSELSSMLQLSGDRKAVQSMTTELHWIAENCTVVGLHQVGEALDDDMGMGDV' A
#
# COMPACT_ATOMS: atom_id res chain seq x y z
N MET A 1 -19.19 -4.45 3.84
CA MET A 1 -18.28 -3.31 4.06
C MET A 1 -18.65 -2.25 3.04
N THR A 2 -18.67 -0.99 3.43
CA THR A 2 -18.81 0.13 2.50
C THR A 2 -17.51 0.31 1.70
N PRO A 3 -17.56 0.96 0.53
CA PRO A 3 -16.36 1.31 -0.24
C PRO A 3 -15.33 2.07 0.59
N THR A 4 -15.78 2.99 1.44
CA THR A 4 -14.92 3.72 2.40
C THR A 4 -14.28 2.79 3.43
N GLU A 5 -15.01 1.80 3.95
CA GLU A 5 -14.43 0.79 4.86
C GLU A 5 -13.37 -0.07 4.17
N ILE A 6 -13.57 -0.42 2.89
CA ILE A 6 -12.58 -1.16 2.10
C ILE A 6 -11.34 -0.29 1.86
N LYS A 7 -11.52 0.97 1.46
CA LYS A 7 -10.43 1.95 1.29
C LYS A 7 -9.61 2.11 2.57
N ASN A 8 -10.27 2.26 3.72
CA ASN A 8 -9.60 2.37 5.01
C ASN A 8 -8.78 1.12 5.37
N LYS A 9 -9.22 -0.08 4.96
CA LYS A 9 -8.42 -1.29 5.12
C LYS A 9 -7.19 -1.30 4.24
N PHE A 10 -7.31 -0.86 2.98
CA PHE A 10 -6.15 -0.73 2.09
C PHE A 10 -5.15 0.31 2.60
N ASP A 11 -5.61 1.45 3.10
CA ASP A 11 -4.73 2.45 3.73
C ASP A 11 -3.99 1.86 4.93
N SER A 12 -4.70 1.13 5.80
CA SER A 12 -4.08 0.48 6.97
C SER A 12 -3.03 -0.56 6.58
N ILE A 13 -3.23 -1.27 5.46
CA ILE A 13 -2.24 -2.18 4.89
C ILE A 13 -1.03 -1.38 4.36
N ALA A 14 -1.27 -0.32 3.60
CA ALA A 14 -0.21 0.55 3.07
C ALA A 14 0.68 1.12 4.19
N ASP A 15 0.06 1.61 5.28
CA ASP A 15 0.76 2.12 6.45
C ASP A 15 1.61 1.03 7.12
N SER A 16 1.05 -0.17 7.31
CA SER A 16 1.75 -1.29 7.92
C SER A 16 2.95 -1.75 7.09
N VAL A 17 2.78 -1.79 5.77
CA VAL A 17 3.83 -2.13 4.80
C VAL A 17 4.95 -1.07 4.81
N MET A 18 4.59 0.21 4.88
CA MET A 18 5.57 1.30 4.99
C MET A 18 6.36 1.25 6.32
N ILE A 19 5.71 0.89 7.43
CA ILE A 19 6.39 0.68 8.72
C ILE A 19 7.40 -0.46 8.60
N LEU A 20 6.99 -1.61 8.07
CA LEU A 20 7.89 -2.75 7.86
C LEU A 20 9.07 -2.40 6.93
N GLY A 21 8.81 -1.62 5.87
CA GLY A 21 9.85 -1.15 4.96
C GLY A 21 10.89 -0.28 5.66
N ARG A 22 10.48 0.59 6.60
CA ARG A 22 11.39 1.40 7.41
C ARG A 22 12.24 0.54 8.35
N GLU A 23 11.60 -0.38 9.07
CA GLU A 23 12.31 -1.30 9.99
C GLU A 23 13.36 -2.14 9.25
N LEU A 24 13.03 -2.66 8.06
CA LEU A 24 13.99 -3.38 7.22
C LEU A 24 15.15 -2.48 6.75
N SER A 25 14.86 -1.23 6.38
CA SER A 25 15.89 -0.28 5.96
C SER A 25 16.89 0.01 7.09
N GLU A 26 16.41 0.17 8.33
CA GLU A 26 17.25 0.35 9.51
C GLU A 26 18.16 -0.86 9.74
N LEU A 27 17.59 -2.07 9.67
CA LEU A 27 18.35 -3.32 9.80
C LEU A 27 19.41 -3.49 8.70
N SER A 28 19.14 -3.03 7.48
CA SER A 28 20.09 -3.11 6.35
C SER A 28 21.45 -2.50 6.69
N SER A 29 21.46 -1.40 7.44
CA SER A 29 22.70 -0.73 7.86
C SER A 29 23.56 -1.56 8.82
N MET A 30 22.96 -2.53 9.51
CA MET A 30 23.60 -3.41 10.49
C MET A 30 24.13 -4.71 9.86
N LEU A 31 23.78 -5.00 8.61
CA LEU A 31 24.17 -6.23 7.93
C LEU A 31 25.62 -6.16 7.44
N GLN A 32 26.40 -7.20 7.74
CA GLN A 32 27.81 -7.29 7.37
C GLN A 32 28.00 -7.65 5.90
N LEU A 33 27.17 -8.55 5.36
CA LEU A 33 27.29 -9.05 3.99
C LEU A 33 26.62 -8.11 2.99
N SER A 34 27.32 -7.78 1.90
CA SER A 34 26.79 -6.93 0.83
C SER A 34 25.63 -7.57 0.08
N GLY A 35 25.59 -8.91 -0.01
CA GLY A 35 24.49 -9.68 -0.58
C GLY A 35 23.19 -9.45 0.19
N ASP A 36 23.25 -9.58 1.51
CA ASP A 36 22.07 -9.42 2.38
C ASP A 36 21.55 -7.96 2.35
N ARG A 37 22.45 -6.98 2.33
CA ARG A 37 22.06 -5.55 2.16
C ARG A 37 21.29 -5.33 0.87
N LYS A 38 21.73 -5.91 -0.25
CA LYS A 38 21.03 -5.82 -1.53
C LYS A 38 19.68 -6.51 -1.49
N ALA A 39 19.59 -7.68 -0.84
CA ALA A 39 18.32 -8.39 -0.68
C ALA A 39 17.33 -7.55 0.13
N VAL A 40 17.76 -6.97 1.25
CA VAL A 40 16.92 -6.05 2.04
C VAL A 40 16.51 -4.82 1.25
N GLN A 41 17.43 -4.21 0.50
CA GLN A 41 17.08 -3.06 -0.34
C GLN A 41 16.03 -3.43 -1.41
N SER A 42 16.12 -4.61 -2.01
CA SER A 42 15.10 -5.12 -2.92
C SER A 42 13.75 -5.30 -2.21
N MET A 43 13.73 -5.92 -1.03
CA MET A 43 12.50 -6.09 -0.24
C MET A 43 11.87 -4.74 0.11
N THR A 44 12.65 -3.75 0.54
CA THR A 44 12.12 -2.41 0.84
C THR A 44 11.52 -1.73 -0.39
N THR A 45 12.09 -1.95 -1.59
CA THR A 45 11.55 -1.41 -2.84
C THR A 45 10.20 -2.03 -3.17
N GLU A 46 10.09 -3.36 -3.07
CA GLU A 46 8.83 -4.08 -3.27
C GLU A 46 7.74 -3.64 -2.28
N LEU A 47 8.11 -3.42 -1.01
CA LEU A 47 7.16 -2.94 0.00
C LEU A 47 6.64 -1.52 -0.32
N HIS A 48 7.50 -0.61 -0.79
CA HIS A 48 7.04 0.71 -1.24
C HIS A 48 6.03 0.58 -2.39
N TRP A 49 6.33 -0.27 -3.38
CA TRP A 49 5.41 -0.53 -4.50
C TRP A 49 4.07 -1.11 -4.00
N ILE A 50 4.09 -2.07 -3.07
CA ILE A 50 2.88 -2.64 -2.48
C ILE A 50 2.03 -1.55 -1.79
N ALA A 51 2.67 -0.67 -1.00
CA ALA A 51 1.96 0.40 -0.29
C ALA A 51 1.27 1.40 -1.24
N GLU A 52 1.97 1.80 -2.31
CA GLU A 52 1.40 2.65 -3.36
C GLU A 52 0.19 2.00 -4.03
N ASN A 53 0.31 0.71 -4.41
CA ASN A 53 -0.77 -0.02 -5.04
C ASN A 53 -1.96 -0.23 -4.10
N CYS A 54 -1.75 -0.47 -2.81
CA CYS A 54 -2.84 -0.54 -1.85
C CYS A 54 -3.63 0.78 -1.82
N THR A 55 -2.94 1.92 -1.80
CA THR A 55 -3.58 3.24 -1.81
C THR A 55 -4.41 3.44 -3.09
N VAL A 56 -3.85 3.09 -4.26
CA VAL A 56 -4.54 3.20 -5.56
C VAL A 56 -5.79 2.32 -5.60
N VAL A 57 -5.68 1.05 -5.19
CA VAL A 57 -6.83 0.13 -5.15
C VAL A 57 -7.90 0.65 -4.21
N GLY A 58 -7.53 1.16 -3.03
CA GLY A 58 -8.47 1.76 -2.09
C GLY A 58 -9.22 2.96 -2.68
N LEU A 59 -8.53 3.84 -3.42
CA LEU A 59 -9.15 4.98 -4.10
C LEU A 59 -10.14 4.54 -5.19
N HIS A 60 -9.83 3.49 -5.95
CA HIS A 60 -10.74 2.96 -6.97
C HIS A 60 -12.06 2.49 -6.37
N GLN A 61 -12.06 1.93 -5.15
CA GLN A 61 -13.32 1.51 -4.50
C GLN A 61 -14.26 2.69 -4.24
N VAL A 62 -13.71 3.84 -3.81
CA VAL A 62 -14.51 5.05 -3.58
C VAL A 62 -14.94 5.66 -4.92
N GLY A 63 -14.06 5.66 -5.92
CA GLY A 63 -14.37 6.16 -7.27
C GLY A 63 -15.53 5.41 -7.93
N GLU A 64 -15.45 4.07 -7.97
CA GLU A 64 -16.49 3.22 -8.55
C GLU A 64 -17.85 3.44 -7.88
N ALA A 65 -17.87 3.59 -6.55
CA ALA A 65 -19.11 3.84 -5.82
C ALA A 65 -19.74 5.21 -6.12
N LEU A 66 -18.91 6.24 -6.36
CA LEU A 66 -19.40 7.57 -6.75
C LEU A 66 -19.95 7.55 -8.18
N ASP A 67 -19.30 6.82 -9.09
CA ASP A 67 -19.77 6.66 -10.47
C ASP A 67 -21.12 5.90 -10.53
N ASP A 68 -21.28 4.85 -9.72
CA ASP A 68 -22.53 4.11 -9.59
C ASP A 68 -23.68 4.99 -9.04
N ASP A 69 -23.41 5.82 -8.02
CA ASP A 69 -24.39 6.73 -7.44
C ASP A 69 -24.82 7.83 -8.42
N MET A 70 -23.89 8.35 -9.25
CA MET A 70 -24.20 9.37 -10.26
C MET A 70 -24.95 8.80 -11.48
N GLY A 71 -24.68 7.55 -11.87
CA GLY A 71 -25.36 6.87 -12.97
C GLY A 71 -26.84 6.51 -12.70
N MET A 72 -27.25 6.49 -11.43
CA MET A 72 -28.63 6.21 -11.01
C MET A 72 -29.54 7.45 -10.96
N GLY A 73 -29.01 8.64 -11.25
CA GLY A 73 -29.75 9.92 -11.19
C GLY A 73 -30.58 10.30 -12.42
N ASP A 74 -30.47 9.56 -13.53
CA ASP A 74 -31.09 9.89 -14.83
C ASP A 74 -32.25 8.92 -15.21
N VAL A 75 -33.21 8.69 -14.30
CA VAL A 75 -34.49 8.01 -14.62
C VAL A 75 -35.71 8.72 -14.03
#